data_AF-A0A1G3L225-F1
#
_entry.id   AF-A0A1G3L225-F1
#
_cell.length_a   1.000
_cell.length_b   1.000
_cell.length_c   1.000
_cell.angle_alpha   90.00
_cell.angle_beta   90.00
_cell.angle_gamma   90.00
#
_symmetry.space_group_name_H-M   'P 1'
#
loop_
_entity.id
_entity.type
_entity.pdbx_description
1 polymer ?
#
loop_
_entity_poly.entity_id
_entity_poly.type
_entity_poly.pdbx_seq_one_letter_code
_entity_poly.pdbx_strand_id
1 'polypeptide(L)'
;MNIGLITVMTRELEKSVQFYQTVLEFEKTRQFSPRPGMKIVFLKDKNGSQIEFIFDPEAKPFQGEGISIGFYTDNILETEKHLKNHQVEIISGPITTPNGV
;
A
#
# COMPACT_ATOMS: atom_id res chain seq x y z
N MET A 1 14.00 7.48 15.85
CA MET A 1 13.18 8.10 14.79
C MET A 1 12.47 6.97 14.08
N ASN A 2 11.18 7.14 13.75
CA ASN A 2 10.34 6.11 13.12
C ASN A 2 9.77 6.66 11.81
N ILE A 3 9.38 5.77 10.88
CA ILE A 3 8.62 6.19 9.69
C ILE A 3 7.25 6.72 10.15
N GLY A 4 6.93 7.95 9.79
CA GLY A 4 5.66 8.59 10.16
C GLY A 4 4.53 8.38 9.16
N LEU A 5 4.85 8.44 7.86
CA LEU A 5 3.88 8.36 6.78
C LEU A 5 4.56 7.94 5.47
N ILE A 6 3.87 7.11 4.68
CA ILE A 6 4.18 6.87 3.27
C ILE A 6 3.08 7.50 2.43
N THR A 7 3.43 8.36 1.49
CA THR A 7 2.46 9.01 0.59
C THR A 7 2.63 8.47 -0.83
N VAL A 8 1.53 8.05 -1.44
CA VAL A 8 1.47 7.54 -2.81
C VAL A 8 0.46 8.35 -3.62
N MET A 9 0.93 8.98 -4.69
CA MET A 9 0.04 9.58 -5.69
C MET A 9 -0.50 8.50 -6.61
N THR A 10 -1.81 8.46 -6.83
CA THR A 10 -2.46 7.43 -7.66
C THR A 10 -3.55 8.03 -8.52
N ARG A 11 -3.73 7.48 -9.73
CA ARG A 11 -4.87 7.77 -10.61
C ARG A 11 -6.07 6.85 -10.35
N GLU A 12 -5.85 5.76 -9.61
CA GLU A 12 -6.84 4.72 -9.35
C GLU A 12 -7.10 4.60 -7.84
N LEU A 13 -7.50 5.70 -7.20
CA LEU A 13 -7.63 5.79 -5.75
C LEU A 13 -8.48 4.67 -5.16
N GLU A 14 -9.68 4.46 -5.70
CA GLU A 14 -10.61 3.45 -5.19
C GLU A 14 -10.01 2.03 -5.31
N LYS A 15 -9.30 1.72 -6.40
CA LYS A 15 -8.61 0.43 -6.56
C LYS A 15 -7.45 0.28 -5.58
N SER A 16 -6.63 1.34 -5.40
CA SER A 16 -5.54 1.34 -4.43
C SER A 16 -6.07 1.12 -3.01
N VAL A 17 -7.09 1.87 -2.59
CA VAL A 17 -7.72 1.73 -1.27
C VAL A 17 -8.27 0.32 -1.09
N GLN A 18 -9.01 -0.20 -2.08
CA GLN A 18 -9.59 -1.55 -2.00
C GLN A 18 -8.52 -2.63 -1.88
N PHE A 19 -7.41 -2.54 -2.63
CA PHE A 19 -6.32 -3.49 -2.52
C PHE A 19 -5.75 -3.51 -1.10
N TYR A 20 -5.43 -2.35 -0.53
CA TYR A 20 -4.84 -2.29 0.80
C TYR A 20 -5.84 -2.71 1.90
N GLN A 21 -7.14 -2.41 1.75
CA GLN A 21 -8.15 -2.86 2.71
C GLN A 21 -8.45 -4.37 2.63
N THR A 22 -8.56 -4.93 1.43
CA THR A 22 -8.98 -6.32 1.24
C THR A 22 -7.82 -7.30 1.28
N VAL A 23 -6.70 -6.97 0.62
CA VAL A 23 -5.56 -7.88 0.51
C VAL A 23 -4.63 -7.75 1.70
N LEU A 24 -4.30 -6.51 2.10
CA LEU A 24 -3.38 -6.25 3.21
C LEU A 24 -4.11 -6.02 4.54
N GLU A 25 -5.45 -6.06 4.54
CA GLU A 25 -6.30 -5.94 5.74
C GLU A 25 -6.11 -4.60 6.49
N PHE A 26 -5.72 -3.54 5.77
CA PHE A 26 -5.56 -2.22 6.38
C PHE A 26 -6.91 -1.56 6.67
N GLU A 27 -6.95 -0.78 7.75
CA GLU A 27 -8.14 -0.03 8.14
C GLU A 27 -8.10 1.38 7.53
N LYS A 28 -9.17 1.78 6.84
CA LYS A 28 -9.34 3.18 6.41
C LYS A 28 -9.64 4.06 7.61
N THR A 29 -8.76 5.02 7.89
CA THR A 29 -8.84 5.86 9.08
C THR A 29 -9.44 7.23 8.80
N ARG A 30 -9.14 7.81 7.63
CA ARG A 30 -9.55 9.17 7.29
C ARG A 30 -9.67 9.33 5.79
N GLN A 31 -10.65 10.10 5.34
CA GLN A 31 -10.80 10.49 3.95
C GLN A 31 -11.34 11.91 3.88
N PHE A 32 -10.78 12.74 3.00
CA PHE A 32 -11.28 14.09 2.74
C PHE A 32 -10.85 14.62 1.37
N SER A 33 -11.45 15.75 0.99
CA SER A 33 -11.16 16.46 -0.26
C SER A 33 -10.74 17.88 0.08
N PRO A 34 -9.44 18.22 0.04
CA PRO A 34 -8.96 19.56 0.39
C PRO A 34 -9.40 20.62 -0.63
N ARG A 35 -9.72 20.21 -1.86
CA ARG A 35 -10.24 21.05 -2.94
C ARG A 35 -11.09 20.21 -3.91
N PRO A 36 -11.97 20.83 -4.73
CA PRO A 36 -12.76 20.10 -5.73
C PRO A 36 -11.88 19.24 -6.64
N GLY A 37 -12.31 18.00 -6.88
CA GLY A 37 -11.59 17.03 -7.73
C GLY A 37 -10.46 16.27 -7.04
N MET A 38 -9.88 16.78 -5.95
CA MET A 38 -8.83 16.10 -5.19
C MET A 38 -9.43 15.23 -4.07
N LYS A 39 -8.86 14.04 -3.85
CA LYS A 39 -9.23 13.13 -2.76
C LYS A 39 -7.98 12.58 -2.08
N ILE A 40 -8.03 12.50 -0.76
CA ILE A 40 -6.99 11.91 0.07
C ILE A 40 -7.61 10.84 0.95
N VAL A 41 -6.98 9.67 1.04
CA VAL A 41 -7.40 8.56 1.89
C VAL A 41 -6.21 8.04 2.69
N PHE A 42 -6.38 7.96 4.01
CA PHE A 42 -5.41 7.39 4.94
C PHE A 42 -5.86 5.98 5.33
N LEU A 43 -4.91 5.05 5.31
CA LEU A 43 -5.06 3.71 5.84
C LEU A 43 -3.96 3.43 6.86
N LYS A 44 -4.24 2.52 7.80
CA LYS A 44 -3.24 2.05 8.77
C LYS A 44 -3.16 0.52 8.79
N ASP A 45 -1.97 0.01 9.07
CA ASP A 45 -1.76 -1.41 9.39
C ASP A 45 -2.21 -1.73 10.84
N LYS A 46 -2.07 -3.01 11.24
CA LYS A 46 -2.36 -3.48 12.60
C LYS A 46 -1.52 -2.81 13.70
N ASN A 47 -0.37 -2.24 13.34
CA ASN A 47 0.59 -1.60 14.25
C ASN A 47 0.45 -0.06 14.28
N GLY A 48 -0.44 0.51 13.46
CA GLY A 48 -0.67 1.94 13.34
C GLY A 48 0.21 2.67 12.31
N SER A 49 1.07 1.98 11.56
CA SER A 49 1.83 2.57 10.45
C SER A 49 0.86 3.08 9.39
N GLN A 50 1.08 4.28 8.86
CA GLN A 50 0.13 4.94 7.95
C GLN A 50 0.63 4.99 6.51
N ILE A 51 -0.29 4.71 5.59
CA ILE A 51 -0.15 5.02 4.16
C ILE A 51 -1.25 5.98 3.73
N GLU A 52 -0.88 6.98 2.94
CA GLU A 52 -1.76 7.99 2.37
C GLU A 52 -1.80 7.85 0.85
N PHE A 53 -3.00 7.70 0.29
CA PHE A 53 -3.24 7.78 -1.14
C PHE A 53 -3.83 9.13 -1.52
N ILE A 54 -3.18 9.77 -2.49
CA ILE A 54 -3.62 11.07 -3.04
C ILE A 54 -4.03 10.89 -4.49
N PHE A 55 -5.27 11.23 -4.79
CA PHE A 55 -5.74 11.48 -6.15
C PHE A 55 -5.90 12.97 -6.36
N ASP A 56 -5.18 13.49 -7.36
CA ASP A 56 -5.34 14.85 -7.84
C ASP A 56 -5.37 14.83 -9.38
N PRO A 57 -6.50 15.22 -10.01
CA PRO A 57 -6.61 15.24 -11.47
C PRO A 57 -5.62 16.20 -12.12
N GLU A 58 -5.26 17.29 -11.45
CA GLU A 58 -4.40 18.35 -11.99
C GLU A 58 -2.91 18.12 -11.72
N ALA A 59 -2.56 17.26 -10.77
CA ALA A 59 -1.17 16.88 -10.54
C ALA A 59 -0.62 16.15 -11.77
N LYS A 60 0.67 16.30 -12.05
CA LYS A 60 1.33 15.44 -13.06
C LYS A 60 1.35 13.99 -12.55
N PRO A 61 0.99 12.99 -13.37
CA PRO A 61 1.15 11.59 -12.97
C PRO A 61 2.62 11.36 -12.63
N PHE A 62 2.89 10.86 -11.42
CA PHE A 62 4.23 10.38 -11.09
C PHE A 62 4.37 8.95 -11.61
N GLN A 63 5.39 8.73 -12.45
CA GLN A 63 5.88 7.41 -12.81
C GLN A 63 7.37 7.43 -12.52
N GLY A 64 7.82 6.55 -11.62
CA GLY A 64 9.20 6.47 -11.21
C GLY A 64 9.50 5.07 -10.69
N GLU A 65 10.70 4.60 -10.99
CA GLU A 65 11.23 3.35 -10.47
C GLU A 65 12.09 3.63 -9.24
N GLY A 66 12.34 2.61 -8.42
CA GLY A 66 13.31 2.69 -7.31
C GLY A 66 12.73 2.99 -5.92
N ILE A 67 11.40 3.01 -5.77
CA ILE A 67 10.75 2.95 -4.45
C ILE A 67 10.08 1.60 -4.28
N SER A 68 10.39 0.92 -3.19
CA SER A 68 9.73 -0.30 -2.74
C SER A 68 9.27 -0.12 -1.30
N ILE A 69 8.08 -0.62 -0.99
CA ILE A 69 7.50 -0.60 0.36
C ILE A 69 7.50 -2.03 0.87
N GLY A 70 8.23 -2.28 1.96
CA GLY A 70 8.27 -3.57 2.62
C GLY A 70 7.25 -3.65 3.76
N PHE A 71 6.59 -4.80 3.88
CA PHE A 71 5.68 -5.11 4.99
C PHE A 71 6.21 -6.35 5.72
N TYR A 72 6.20 -6.30 7.06
CA TYR A 72 6.48 -7.47 7.87
C TYR A 72 5.28 -8.43 7.84
N THR A 73 5.57 -9.72 7.69
CA THR A 73 4.60 -10.80 7.84
C THR A 73 5.18 -11.89 8.71
N ASP A 74 4.34 -12.55 9.49
CA ASP A 74 4.73 -13.61 10.42
C ASP A 74 5.10 -14.90 9.67
N ASN A 75 4.48 -15.15 8.50
CA ASN A 75 4.73 -16.34 7.68
C ASN A 75 4.61 -16.02 6.19
N ILE A 76 5.74 -16.07 5.47
CA ILE A 76 5.78 -15.73 4.04
C ILE A 76 5.04 -16.74 3.16
N LEU A 77 5.00 -18.03 3.52
CA LEU A 77 4.30 -19.05 2.72
C LEU A 77 2.78 -18.93 2.85
N GLU A 78 2.28 -18.61 4.05
CA GLU A 78 0.86 -18.30 4.25
C GLU A 78 0.47 -17.01 3.55
N THR A 79 1.34 -16.00 3.61
CA THR A 79 1.15 -14.73 2.90
C THR A 79 1.11 -14.94 1.39
N GLU A 80 2.02 -15.73 0.83
CA GLU A 80 2.03 -16.10 -0.58
C GLU A 80 0.70 -16.74 -0.99
N LYS A 81 0.19 -17.70 -0.20
CA LYS A 81 -1.11 -18.34 -0.46
C LYS A 81 -2.26 -17.34 -0.41
N HIS A 82 -2.27 -16.47 0.58
CA HIS A 82 -3.28 -15.41 0.73
C HIS A 82 -3.30 -14.46 -0.47
N LEU A 83 -2.12 -14.00 -0.91
CA LEU A 83 -1.96 -13.14 -2.09
C LEU A 83 -2.47 -13.83 -3.36
N LYS A 84 -2.12 -15.12 -3.57
CA LYS A 84 -2.62 -15.91 -4.72
C LYS A 84 -4.14 -16.07 -4.71
N ASN A 85 -4.73 -16.31 -3.54
CA ASN A 85 -6.20 -16.41 -3.40
C ASN A 85 -6.91 -15.10 -3.75
N HIS A 86 -6.24 -13.96 -3.53
CA HIS A 86 -6.72 -12.63 -3.94
C HIS A 86 -6.30 -12.23 -5.37
N GLN A 87 -5.75 -13.17 -6.15
CA GLN A 87 -5.31 -12.96 -7.54
C GLN A 87 -4.23 -11.87 -7.66
N VAL A 88 -3.40 -11.71 -6.63
CA VAL A 88 -2.25 -10.79 -6.67
C VAL A 88 -1.10 -11.47 -7.39
N GLU A 89 -0.54 -10.78 -8.38
CA GLU A 89 0.63 -11.24 -9.12
C GLU A 89 1.89 -11.21 -8.23
N ILE A 90 2.62 -12.32 -8.21
CA ILE A 90 3.90 -12.43 -7.51
C ILE A 90 5.00 -12.37 -8.56
N ILE A 91 5.67 -11.21 -8.62
CA ILE A 91 6.70 -10.92 -9.61
C ILE A 91 8.04 -11.58 -9.21
N SER A 92 8.27 -11.77 -7.91
CA SER A 92 9.46 -12.44 -7.36
C SER A 92 9.19 -12.92 -5.93
N GLY A 93 9.88 -13.96 -5.48
CA GLY A 93 9.69 -14.56 -4.15
C GLY A 93 8.82 -15.83 -4.12
N PRO A 94 8.74 -16.53 -2.97
CA PRO A 94 9.47 -16.26 -1.72
C PRO A 94 10.97 -16.62 -1.84
N ILE A 95 11.84 -15.73 -1.35
CA ILE A 95 13.29 -15.96 -1.32
C ILE A 95 13.74 -16.02 0.14
N THR A 96 14.48 -17.06 0.51
CA THR A 96 15.20 -17.11 1.78
C THR A 96 16.62 -16.59 1.56
N THR A 97 16.97 -15.49 2.21
CA THR A 97 18.34 -14.98 2.20
C THR A 97 19.14 -15.63 3.33
N PRO A 98 20.45 -15.94 3.14
CA PRO A 98 21.27 -16.62 4.16
C PRO A 98 21.33 -15.91 5.51
N ASN A 99 21.11 -14.59 5.53
CA ASN A 99 21.22 -13.74 6.72
C ASN A 99 19.86 -13.13 7.14
N GLY A 100 18.75 -13.60 6.58
CA GLY A 100 17.45 -12.93 6.73
C GLY A 100 17.41 -11.57 6.01
N VAL A 101 16.29 -10.87 6.17
CA VAL A 101 16.14 -9.43 5.89
C VAL A 101 15.97 -8.73 7.22
#